data_AF-A0AAV0PU26-F1
#
_entry.id   AF-A0AAV0PU26-F1
#
_cell.length_a   1.000
_cell.length_b   1.000
_cell.length_c   1.000
_cell.angle_alpha   90.00
_cell.angle_beta   90.00
_cell.angle_gamma   90.00
#
_symmetry.space_group_name_H-M   'P 1'
#
loop_
_entity.id
_entity.type
_entity.pdbx_description
1 polymer ?
#
loop_
_entity_poly.entity_id
_entity_poly.type
_entity_poly.pdbx_seq_one_letter_code
_entity_poly.pdbx_strand_id
1 'polypeptide(L)'
;MAYVVPIVQFLAANGAPLLANVYPYFAYIGSSGQVALDYAIFGTGGRVVVHDGVLGYQNLFHAMVDSVYAALEKAGAPNLQVVVSETGWPSAGNDGATPENAAAYYLGLTNGTVTSGTPKRPGQPVETYLFAMFDENQKPGAASEQHFGLFTPDKQPKYPLVKFTN
;
A
#
# COMPACT_ATOMS: atom_id res chain seq x y z
N MET A 1 -11.07 -9.92 24.71
CA MET A 1 -10.71 -11.10 23.89
C MET A 1 -9.68 -10.66 22.87
N ALA A 2 -8.52 -11.32 22.80
CA ALA A 2 -7.50 -11.01 21.81
C ALA A 2 -7.75 -11.87 20.56
N TYR A 3 -8.36 -11.29 19.52
CA TYR A 3 -8.72 -12.02 18.30
C TYR A 3 -7.54 -12.28 17.36
N VAL A 4 -6.60 -11.33 17.27
CA VAL A 4 -5.55 -11.34 16.25
C VAL A 4 -4.38 -12.27 16.63
N VAL A 5 -4.00 -12.34 17.91
CA VAL A 5 -2.84 -13.15 18.35
C VAL A 5 -3.01 -14.64 18.01
N PRO A 6 -4.15 -15.30 18.31
CA PRO A 6 -4.34 -16.70 17.91
C PRO A 6 -4.29 -16.92 16.39
N ILE A 7 -4.78 -15.96 15.58
CA ILE A 7 -4.71 -16.03 14.11
C ILE A 7 -3.25 -15.96 13.65
N VAL A 8 -2.50 -15.00 14.18
CA VAL A 8 -1.06 -14.84 13.88
C VAL A 8 -0.27 -16.11 14.22
N GLN A 9 -0.53 -16.69 15.39
CA GLN A 9 0.12 -17.94 15.81
C GLN A 9 -0.25 -19.11 14.90
N PHE A 10 -1.51 -19.22 14.49
CA PHE A 10 -1.96 -20.24 13.54
C PHE A 10 -1.24 -20.08 12.19
N LEU A 11 -1.17 -18.87 11.63
CA LEU A 11 -0.49 -18.63 10.36
C LEU A 11 1.01 -19.00 10.46
N ALA A 12 1.68 -18.58 11.53
CA ALA A 12 3.08 -18.88 11.77
C ALA A 12 3.36 -20.39 11.91
N ALA A 13 2.49 -21.13 12.61
CA ALA A 13 2.61 -22.58 12.77
C ALA A 13 2.44 -23.36 11.46
N ASN A 14 1.75 -22.77 10.47
CA ASN A 14 1.46 -23.40 9.19
C ASN A 14 2.26 -22.82 8.01
N GLY A 15 3.17 -21.87 8.27
CA GLY A 15 3.97 -21.22 7.21
C GLY A 15 3.14 -20.37 6.23
N ALA A 16 1.94 -19.94 6.62
CA ALA A 16 1.09 -19.08 5.81
C ALA A 16 1.42 -17.60 6.06
N PRO A 17 1.34 -16.70 5.07
CA PRO A 17 1.54 -15.27 5.29
C PRO A 17 0.32 -14.62 5.96
N LEU A 18 0.51 -13.42 6.51
CA LEU A 18 -0.57 -12.50 6.83
C LEU A 18 -0.86 -11.60 5.62
N LEU A 19 -2.11 -11.54 5.18
CA LEU A 19 -2.56 -10.58 4.16
C LEU A 19 -3.02 -9.28 4.82
N ALA A 20 -2.53 -8.15 4.33
CA ALA A 20 -2.88 -6.83 4.83
C ALA A 20 -3.24 -5.87 3.69
N ASN A 21 -4.38 -5.19 3.81
CA ASN A 21 -4.75 -4.11 2.91
C ASN A 21 -4.04 -2.83 3.40
N VAL A 22 -3.18 -2.24 2.57
CA VAL A 22 -2.30 -1.12 2.94
C VAL A 22 -2.59 0.07 2.03
N TYR A 23 -3.17 1.14 2.58
CA TYR A 23 -3.60 2.31 1.81
C TYR A 23 -3.02 3.62 2.37
N PRO A 24 -1.87 4.07 1.84
CA PRO A 24 -1.35 5.42 2.08
C PRO A 24 -2.37 6.51 1.75
N TYR A 25 -3.26 6.29 0.77
CA TYR A 25 -4.33 7.21 0.40
C TYR A 25 -5.26 7.54 1.59
N PHE A 26 -5.76 6.53 2.29
CA PHE A 26 -6.67 6.75 3.42
C PHE A 26 -5.98 7.41 4.60
N ALA A 27 -4.72 7.05 4.86
CA ALA A 27 -3.91 7.73 5.86
C ALA A 27 -3.68 9.20 5.49
N TYR A 28 -3.44 9.52 4.22
CA TYR A 28 -3.30 10.89 3.71
C TYR A 28 -4.56 11.72 3.97
N ILE A 29 -5.72 11.30 3.45
CA ILE A 29 -6.96 12.08 3.58
C ILE A 29 -7.48 12.14 5.02
N GLY A 30 -7.18 11.12 5.84
CA GLY A 30 -7.60 11.06 7.24
C GLY A 30 -6.69 11.83 8.21
N SER A 31 -5.52 12.30 7.76
CA SER A 31 -4.49 12.86 8.64
C SER A 31 -4.72 14.33 9.04
N SER A 32 -5.74 15.00 8.48
CA SER A 32 -5.93 16.45 8.64
C SER A 32 -4.65 17.26 8.30
N GLY A 33 -3.93 16.85 7.26
CA GLY A 33 -2.71 17.51 6.76
C GLY A 33 -1.40 17.08 7.44
N GLN A 34 -1.42 16.12 8.37
CA GLN A 34 -0.20 15.63 9.02
C GLN A 34 0.61 14.68 8.13
N VAL A 35 -0.05 13.96 7.22
CA VAL A 35 0.60 13.14 6.19
C VAL A 35 0.74 13.99 4.94
N ALA A 36 1.97 14.30 4.55
CA ALA A 36 2.23 15.02 3.32
C ALA A 36 1.96 14.14 2.09
N LEU A 37 1.43 14.75 1.01
CA LEU A 37 1.08 14.03 -0.22
C LEU A 37 2.31 13.33 -0.82
N ASP A 38 3.45 14.04 -0.90
CA ASP A 38 4.71 13.52 -1.44
C ASP A 38 5.17 12.25 -0.71
N TYR A 39 4.98 12.18 0.60
CA TYR A 39 5.28 10.99 1.40
C TYR A 39 4.34 9.81 1.08
N ALA A 40 3.08 10.09 0.77
CA ALA A 40 2.07 9.07 0.48
C ALA A 40 2.14 8.52 -0.96
N ILE A 41 2.63 9.32 -1.92
CA ILE A 41 2.72 8.94 -3.36
C ILE A 41 4.14 8.73 -3.88
N PHE A 42 5.11 8.46 -3.00
CA PHE A 42 6.52 8.22 -3.36
C PHE A 42 7.23 9.42 -4.02
N GLY A 43 6.74 10.64 -3.78
CA GLY A 43 7.23 11.90 -4.35
C GLY A 43 8.31 12.61 -3.53
N THR A 44 8.92 11.98 -2.53
CA THR A 44 9.87 12.64 -1.60
C THR A 44 11.25 12.91 -2.20
N GLY A 45 11.54 12.38 -3.39
CA GLY A 45 12.86 12.52 -4.03
C GLY A 45 13.99 11.80 -3.29
N GLY A 46 13.67 10.74 -2.56
CA GLY A 46 14.64 9.96 -1.76
C GLY A 46 14.91 10.53 -0.36
N ARG A 47 14.25 11.63 0.01
CA ARG A 47 14.36 12.22 1.35
C ARG A 47 13.64 11.36 2.39
N VAL A 48 14.32 11.07 3.50
CA VAL A 48 13.70 10.43 4.67
C VAL A 48 12.74 11.43 5.34
N VAL A 49 11.50 11.00 5.57
CA VAL A 49 10.44 11.81 6.19
C VAL A 49 10.25 11.43 7.66
N VAL A 50 10.33 10.13 7.97
CA VAL A 50 10.18 9.61 9.33
C VAL A 50 11.41 8.80 9.70
N HIS A 51 11.91 9.03 10.92
CA HIS A 51 12.95 8.21 11.56
C HIS A 51 12.34 7.44 12.73
N ASP A 52 12.52 6.12 12.75
CA ASP A 52 12.25 5.24 13.89
C ASP A 52 13.56 4.54 14.30
N GLY A 53 14.27 5.14 15.25
CA GLY A 53 15.62 4.73 15.61
C GLY A 53 16.56 4.78 14.40
N VAL A 54 17.04 3.61 13.96
CA VAL A 54 17.92 3.47 12.79
C VAL A 54 17.16 3.33 11.47
N LEU A 55 15.84 3.16 11.52
CA LEU A 55 15.00 2.98 10.34
C LEU A 55 14.58 4.34 9.78
N GLY A 56 14.86 4.57 8.50
CA GLY A 56 14.44 5.78 7.78
C GLY A 56 13.40 5.45 6.73
N TYR A 57 12.25 6.11 6.80
CA TYR A 57 11.14 5.93 5.88
C TYR A 57 11.03 7.10 4.91
N GLN A 58 11.22 6.82 3.63
CA GLN A 58 11.10 7.79 2.53
C GLN A 58 9.69 7.82 1.93
N ASN A 59 8.87 6.81 2.20
CA ASN A 59 7.48 6.69 1.76
C ASN A 59 6.62 6.07 2.86
N LEU A 60 5.32 6.39 2.84
CA LEU A 60 4.36 5.93 3.84
C LEU A 60 4.05 4.44 3.72
N PHE A 61 4.07 3.89 2.50
CA PHE A 61 3.82 2.47 2.26
C PHE A 61 4.76 1.57 3.07
N HIS A 62 6.07 1.83 3.02
CA HIS A 62 7.06 1.09 3.82
C HIS A 62 6.84 1.25 5.32
N ALA A 63 6.48 2.45 5.79
CA ALA A 63 6.19 2.66 7.21
C ALA A 63 4.96 1.88 7.67
N MET A 64 3.90 1.83 6.84
CA MET A 64 2.70 1.04 7.13
C MET A 64 2.99 -0.46 7.15
N VAL A 65 3.72 -0.99 6.17
CA VAL A 65 4.11 -2.41 6.14
C VAL A 65 4.97 -2.77 7.36
N ASP A 66 5.96 -1.93 7.72
CA ASP A 66 6.81 -2.18 8.88
C ASP A 66 6.08 -2.05 10.21
N SER A 67 5.02 -1.25 10.28
CA SER A 67 4.15 -1.21 11.46
C SER A 67 3.44 -2.56 11.69
N VAL A 68 3.05 -3.25 10.61
CA VAL A 68 2.48 -4.61 10.69
C VAL A 68 3.56 -5.60 11.15
N TYR A 69 4.76 -5.56 10.56
CA TYR A 69 5.87 -6.41 11.00
C TYR A 69 6.23 -6.19 12.49
N ALA A 70 6.26 -4.94 12.95
CA ALA A 70 6.51 -4.63 14.37
C ALA A 70 5.42 -5.19 15.29
N ALA A 71 4.15 -5.18 14.86
CA ALA A 71 3.06 -5.79 15.61
C ALA A 71 3.18 -7.33 15.65
N LEU A 72 3.54 -7.96 14.53
CA LEU A 72 3.76 -9.41 14.43
C LEU A 72 4.90 -9.90 15.31
N GLU A 73 6.00 -9.15 15.38
CA GLU A 73 7.11 -9.44 16.31
C GLU A 73 6.63 -9.44 17.77
N LYS A 74 5.85 -8.43 18.17
CA LYS A 74 5.26 -8.35 19.51
C LYS A 74 4.23 -9.46 19.79
N ALA A 75 3.58 -9.98 18.76
CA ALA A 75 2.67 -11.12 18.84
C ALA A 75 3.38 -12.49 18.85
N GLY A 76 4.72 -12.51 18.83
CA GLY A 76 5.52 -13.74 18.87
C GLY A 76 5.71 -14.42 17.52
N ALA A 77 5.49 -13.71 16.41
CA ALA A 77 5.63 -14.24 15.05
C ALA A 77 6.60 -13.39 14.20
N PRO A 78 7.88 -13.26 14.60
CA PRO A 78 8.83 -12.36 13.95
C PRO A 78 9.16 -12.70 12.49
N ASN A 79 9.00 -13.98 12.11
CA ASN A 79 9.32 -14.50 10.78
C ASN A 79 8.09 -14.59 9.86
N LEU A 80 6.90 -14.23 10.35
CA LEU A 80 5.67 -14.29 9.57
C LEU A 80 5.72 -13.25 8.44
N GLN A 81 5.58 -13.71 7.21
CA GLN A 81 5.61 -12.86 6.02
C GLN A 81 4.32 -12.05 5.91
N VAL A 82 4.44 -10.82 5.39
CA VAL A 82 3.30 -9.96 5.06
C VAL A 82 3.15 -9.89 3.54
N VAL A 83 1.95 -10.19 3.06
CA VAL A 83 1.52 -9.92 1.68
C VAL A 83 0.60 -8.70 1.72
N VAL A 84 0.88 -7.70 0.90
CA VAL A 84 -0.04 -6.57 0.73
C VAL A 84 -1.15 -6.99 -0.22
N SER A 85 -2.31 -7.34 0.34
CA SER A 85 -3.44 -7.90 -0.42
C SER A 85 -4.24 -6.87 -1.18
N GLU A 86 -4.19 -5.60 -0.77
CA GLU A 86 -4.77 -4.49 -1.51
C GLU A 86 -3.97 -3.22 -1.26
N THR A 87 -3.70 -2.47 -2.33
CA THR A 87 -3.19 -1.12 -2.24
C THR A 87 -3.53 -0.33 -3.51
N GLY A 88 -3.87 0.95 -3.38
CA GLY A 88 -4.24 1.75 -4.54
C GLY A 88 -4.45 3.22 -4.21
N TRP A 89 -4.68 4.00 -5.26
CA TRP A 89 -4.94 5.43 -5.16
C TRP A 89 -6.03 5.81 -6.18
N PRO A 90 -7.15 6.42 -5.74
CA PRO A 90 -8.25 6.72 -6.65
C PRO A 90 -7.92 7.90 -7.57
N SER A 91 -8.43 7.87 -8.80
CA SER A 91 -8.20 8.94 -9.77
C SER A 91 -9.17 10.12 -9.68
N ALA A 92 -10.23 10.01 -8.88
CA ALA A 92 -11.27 11.03 -8.76
C ALA A 92 -12.10 10.81 -7.48
N GLY A 93 -13.00 11.76 -7.19
CA GLY A 93 -14.10 11.57 -6.24
C GLY A 93 -13.82 12.01 -4.81
N ASN A 94 -12.62 12.49 -4.47
CA ASN A 94 -12.30 13.07 -3.16
C ASN A 94 -10.95 13.82 -3.18
N ASP A 95 -10.54 14.39 -2.05
CA ASP A 95 -9.27 15.10 -1.89
C ASP A 95 -8.06 14.22 -2.22
N GLY A 96 -7.11 14.79 -2.96
CA GLY A 96 -5.91 14.09 -3.45
C GLY A 96 -6.17 13.01 -4.51
N ALA A 97 -7.42 12.69 -4.82
CA ALA A 97 -7.78 11.71 -5.84
C ALA A 97 -7.77 12.37 -7.23
N THR A 98 -6.63 12.30 -7.92
CA THR A 98 -6.47 12.79 -9.30
C THR A 98 -5.77 11.74 -10.15
N PRO A 99 -5.95 11.75 -11.48
CA PRO A 99 -5.24 10.83 -12.36
C PRO A 99 -3.72 10.91 -12.22
N GLU A 100 -3.18 12.12 -11.99
CA GLU A 100 -1.74 12.36 -11.82
C GLU A 100 -1.22 11.73 -10.52
N ASN A 101 -1.91 11.93 -9.40
CA ASN A 101 -1.52 11.35 -8.11
C ASN A 101 -1.65 9.83 -8.13
N ALA A 102 -2.70 9.30 -8.76
CA ALA A 102 -2.86 7.86 -8.92
C ALA A 102 -1.74 7.27 -9.78
N ALA A 103 -1.40 7.90 -10.91
CA ALA A 103 -0.28 7.48 -11.74
C ALA A 103 1.06 7.51 -10.97
N ALA A 104 1.31 8.58 -10.21
CA ALA A 104 2.50 8.71 -9.38
C ALA A 104 2.58 7.60 -8.31
N TYR A 105 1.46 7.29 -7.65
CA TYR A 105 1.37 6.22 -6.67
C TYR A 105 1.75 4.86 -7.27
N TYR A 106 1.09 4.46 -8.35
CA TYR A 106 1.36 3.17 -8.99
C TYR A 106 2.77 3.10 -9.61
N LEU A 107 3.30 4.20 -10.16
CA LEU A 107 4.68 4.29 -10.66
C LEU A 107 5.69 4.12 -9.52
N GLY A 108 5.53 4.88 -8.44
CA GLY A 108 6.43 4.81 -7.29
C GLY A 108 6.43 3.43 -6.62
N LEU A 109 5.27 2.79 -6.54
CA LEU A 109 5.14 1.44 -5.99
C LEU A 109 5.88 0.39 -6.85
N THR A 110 5.70 0.45 -8.18
CA THR A 110 6.31 -0.51 -9.11
C THR A 110 7.79 -0.22 -9.41
N ASN A 111 8.25 1.01 -9.20
CA ASN A 111 9.64 1.43 -9.45
C ASN A 111 10.59 1.03 -8.30
N GLY A 112 10.70 -0.27 -8.06
CA GLY A 112 11.65 -0.85 -7.09
C GLY A 112 11.22 -0.83 -5.63
N THR A 113 10.18 -0.07 -5.25
CA THR A 113 9.69 0.00 -3.87
C THR A 113 9.27 -1.37 -3.34
N VAL A 114 8.53 -2.15 -4.13
CA VAL A 114 8.09 -3.49 -3.71
C VAL A 114 9.20 -4.54 -3.80
N THR A 115 10.19 -4.38 -4.69
CA THR A 115 11.24 -5.39 -4.89
C THR A 115 12.44 -5.21 -3.97
N SER A 116 12.69 -4.00 -3.47
CA SER A 116 13.78 -3.71 -2.52
C SER A 116 13.50 -4.15 -1.08
N GLY A 117 12.23 -4.41 -0.76
CA GLY A 117 11.75 -4.63 0.60
C GLY A 117 11.59 -3.31 1.37
N THR A 118 11.40 -3.43 2.67
CA THR A 118 11.20 -2.29 3.58
C THR A 118 12.46 -2.01 4.42
N PRO A 119 12.58 -0.85 5.08
CA PRO A 119 13.67 -0.60 6.02
C PRO A 119 13.86 -1.70 7.08
N LYS A 120 12.78 -2.26 7.64
CA LYS A 120 12.83 -3.33 8.66
C LYS A 120 13.03 -4.73 8.08
N ARG A 121 12.76 -4.94 6.79
CA ARG A 121 12.94 -6.20 6.05
C ARG A 121 13.67 -5.92 4.72
N PRO A 122 14.93 -5.46 4.76
CA PRO A 122 15.65 -5.08 3.56
C PRO A 122 15.96 -6.32 2.70
N GLY A 123 15.85 -6.18 1.38
CA GLY A 123 16.13 -7.26 0.42
C GLY A 123 15.07 -8.36 0.37
N GLN A 124 13.93 -8.19 1.05
CA GLN A 124 12.79 -9.09 0.98
C GLN A 124 11.67 -8.42 0.18
N PRO A 125 11.43 -8.84 -1.09
CA PRO A 125 10.32 -8.30 -1.87
C PRO A 125 8.98 -8.44 -1.14
N VAL A 126 8.17 -7.40 -1.20
CA VAL A 126 6.82 -7.39 -0.64
C VAL A 126 5.84 -7.79 -1.75
N GLU A 127 5.33 -9.01 -1.71
CA GLU A 127 4.25 -9.42 -2.60
C GLU A 127 3.06 -8.46 -2.42
N THR A 128 2.62 -7.84 -3.52
CA THR A 128 1.70 -6.70 -3.49
C THR A 128 0.67 -6.80 -4.60
N TYR A 129 -0.60 -6.70 -4.24
CA TYR A 129 -1.74 -6.72 -5.15
C TYR A 129 -2.33 -5.31 -5.29
N LEU A 130 -2.40 -4.83 -6.53
CA LEU A 130 -2.95 -3.52 -6.84
C LEU A 130 -4.47 -3.57 -6.80
N PHE A 131 -5.06 -2.66 -6.03
CA PHE A 131 -6.47 -2.40 -6.02
C PHE A 131 -6.77 -1.18 -6.93
N ALA A 132 -7.55 -1.32 -7.99
CA ALA A 132 -8.14 -2.55 -8.55
C ALA A 132 -8.00 -2.58 -10.08
N MET A 133 -8.41 -3.67 -10.72
CA MET A 133 -8.34 -3.77 -12.18
C MET A 133 -9.22 -2.71 -12.86
N PHE A 134 -10.46 -2.53 -12.43
CA PHE A 134 -11.42 -1.63 -13.07
C PHE A 134 -12.02 -0.63 -12.09
N ASP A 135 -12.51 0.49 -12.62
CA ASP A 135 -13.43 1.36 -11.90
C ASP A 135 -14.76 0.62 -11.65
N GLU A 136 -15.17 0.54 -10.38
CA GLU A 136 -16.34 -0.22 -9.94
C GLU A 136 -17.52 0.72 -9.63
N ASN A 137 -18.30 1.06 -10.65
CA ASN A 137 -19.37 2.08 -10.58
C ASN A 137 -20.55 1.76 -9.62
N GLN A 138 -20.62 0.54 -9.10
CA GLN A 138 -21.63 0.13 -8.11
C GLN A 138 -21.10 0.13 -6.68
N LYS A 139 -19.84 0.53 -6.44
CA LYS A 139 -19.31 0.60 -5.07
C LYS A 139 -20.08 1.63 -4.24
N PRO A 140 -20.55 1.25 -3.04
CA PRO A 140 -21.15 2.18 -2.10
C PRO A 140 -20.08 3.00 -1.37
N GLY A 141 -20.49 4.04 -0.65
CA GLY A 141 -19.60 4.83 0.22
C GLY A 141 -19.13 6.13 -0.44
N ALA A 142 -17.87 6.49 -0.20
CA ALA A 142 -17.28 7.71 -0.74
C ALA A 142 -17.21 7.63 -2.27
N ALA A 143 -17.36 8.77 -2.96
CA ALA A 143 -17.31 8.80 -4.42
C ALA A 143 -15.97 8.27 -4.98
N SER A 144 -14.87 8.41 -4.23
CA SER A 144 -13.56 7.85 -4.60
C SER A 144 -13.54 6.33 -4.76
N GLU A 145 -14.42 5.60 -4.07
CA GLU A 145 -14.49 4.13 -4.14
C GLU A 145 -14.77 3.62 -5.57
N GLN A 146 -15.40 4.44 -6.41
CA GLN A 146 -15.74 4.09 -7.79
C GLN A 146 -14.58 4.33 -8.77
N HIS A 147 -13.42 4.81 -8.30
CA HIS A 147 -12.35 5.35 -9.15
C HIS A 147 -10.93 4.78 -8.89
N PHE A 148 -10.83 3.60 -8.27
CA PHE A 148 -9.55 2.92 -8.00
C PHE A 148 -9.00 2.10 -9.17
N GLY A 149 -9.73 2.01 -10.29
CA GLY A 149 -9.33 1.19 -11.43
C GLY A 149 -8.02 1.62 -12.05
N LEU A 150 -7.22 0.62 -12.44
CA LEU A 150 -6.11 0.76 -13.39
C LEU A 150 -6.61 0.90 -14.83
N PHE A 151 -7.82 0.41 -15.09
CA PHE A 151 -8.51 0.47 -16.37
C PHE A 151 -9.92 1.05 -16.20
N THR A 152 -10.42 1.70 -17.25
CA THR A 152 -11.84 1.99 -17.40
C THR A 152 -12.63 0.71 -17.73
N PRO A 153 -13.96 0.67 -17.54
CA PRO A 153 -14.77 -0.52 -17.84
C PRO A 153 -14.70 -1.00 -19.30
N ASP A 154 -14.39 -0.11 -20.25
CA ASP A 154 -14.14 -0.41 -21.66
C ASP A 154 -12.69 -0.85 -21.95
N LYS A 155 -11.93 -1.20 -20.89
CA LYS A 155 -10.59 -1.80 -20.92
C LYS A 155 -9.49 -0.85 -21.38
N GLN A 156 -9.75 0.46 -21.43
CA GLN A 156 -8.69 1.43 -21.71
C GLN A 156 -7.81 1.60 -20.46
N PRO A 157 -6.48 1.55 -20.58
CA PRO A 157 -5.58 1.80 -19.46
C PRO A 157 -5.71 3.26 -19.01
N LYS A 158 -5.86 3.49 -17.71
CA LYS A 158 -5.90 4.83 -17.12
C LYS A 158 -4.49 5.40 -16.90
N TYR A 159 -3.49 4.54 -16.74
CA TYR A 159 -2.11 4.94 -16.44
C TYR A 159 -1.10 4.25 -17.38
N PRO A 160 0.02 4.90 -17.71
CA PRO A 160 1.04 4.38 -18.62
C PRO A 160 1.95 3.31 -17.96
N LEU A 161 1.35 2.39 -17.21
CA LEU A 161 2.02 1.37 -16.39
C LEU A 161 1.64 -0.04 -16.77
N VAL A 162 0.37 -0.25 -17.12
CA VAL A 162 -0.19 -1.58 -17.33
C VAL A 162 -0.63 -1.67 -18.78
N LYS A 163 0.23 -2.28 -19.60
CA LYS A 163 -0.13 -2.66 -20.97
C LYS A 163 -0.49 -4.14 -20.94
N PHE A 164 -1.67 -4.48 -21.44
CA PHE A 164 -1.90 -5.85 -21.90
C PHE A 164 -1.08 -6.03 -23.18
N THR A 165 0.18 -6.44 -23.05
CA THR A 165 0.92 -6.98 -24.21
C THR A 165 0.71 -8.48 -24.23
N ASN A 166 0.21 -8.98 -25.37
CA ASN A 166 0.27 -10.41 -25.73
C ASN A 166 1.72 -10.87 -25.88
#